data_AF-A0A840RYI5-F1
#
_entry.id   AF-A0A840RYI5-F1
#
_cell.length_a   1.000
_cell.length_b   1.000
_cell.length_c   1.000
_cell.angle_alpha   90.00
_cell.angle_beta   90.00
_cell.angle_gamma   90.00
#
_symmetry.space_group_name_H-M   'P 1'
#
loop_
_entity.id
_entity.type
_entity.pdbx_description
1 polymer ?
#
loop_
_entity_poly.entity_id
_entity_poly.type
_entity_poly.pdbx_seq_one_letter_code
_entity_poly.pdbx_strand_id
1 'polypeptide(L)'
;MSETWSRRRWMQRSTGLLGLTGLAALPTLSLLSACGGGDSEEGAAPQLRLLNLCAEVPAMELWMEDERRLSVAAVGEPTEFQEQATETLTVKLRRAGNSTDLYSGDRTFGKDEHYTAVAWGRENQLNLATLREDEPDLDKLDSGKALLRIFNASTDLGVVDIYLTGSSTELDGSVPTQGSVGGGQLSGYVQVNSGSQRLRITGQGDTQDLRLDLPSLSLNEKQAWTLVLTAGVGGVLADAVLIEQRARVSRHGGQHARLRVVASVPGQGTVSVNWGGQSLVASVGSPTLTPYTAVAAGSQALSVRLGATLINEQLRNLQPGADYTLLVHGQGQVALIQDDNRLPSSSTRAKLRLVHAQATPHALTLTQDYAVLAQGVASGTASSFASVAATQLTRLDVSSAATGLASYTLEDARLLALGVYTLFALEGADGPTGLLRKDR
;
A
#
# COMPACT_ATOMS: atom_id res chain seq x y z
N MET A 1 32.77 56.17 26.32
CA MET A 1 32.31 55.22 25.28
C MET A 1 31.86 53.98 26.05
N SER A 2 30.60 53.98 26.51
CA SER A 2 29.48 53.20 25.92
C SER A 2 29.76 51.70 26.00
N GLU A 3 28.93 50.82 26.57
CA GLU A 3 27.50 50.88 26.80
C GLU A 3 27.09 49.76 27.79
N THR A 4 25.87 49.87 28.26
CA THR A 4 25.18 49.21 29.36
C THR A 4 24.93 47.71 29.19
N TRP A 5 25.09 46.92 30.27
CA TRP A 5 24.50 45.58 30.41
C TRP A 5 23.56 45.54 31.63
N SER A 6 22.27 45.31 31.38
CA SER A 6 21.20 45.34 32.37
C SER A 6 21.07 44.02 33.14
N ARG A 7 21.14 44.10 34.48
CA ARG A 7 20.73 43.04 35.40
C ARG A 7 19.23 43.14 35.66
N ARG A 8 18.48 42.03 35.60
CA ARG A 8 17.27 41.86 36.42
C ARG A 8 17.22 40.47 37.05
N ARG A 9 16.99 40.52 38.37
CA ARG A 9 16.85 39.45 39.35
C ARG A 9 15.57 38.66 39.11
N TRP A 10 15.63 37.34 39.29
CA TRP A 10 14.49 36.55 39.73
C TRP A 10 14.66 36.24 41.21
N MET A 11 13.68 36.68 42.01
CA MET A 11 13.54 36.41 43.44
C MET A 11 12.95 35.01 43.62
N GLN A 12 13.67 34.14 44.35
CA GLN A 12 13.10 33.00 45.07
C GLN A 12 12.88 33.43 46.53
N ARG A 13 11.68 33.17 47.08
CA ARG A 13 11.41 32.81 48.49
C ARG A 13 9.91 32.86 48.82
N SER A 14 9.38 31.71 49.28
CA SER A 14 8.61 31.53 50.54
C SER A 14 7.97 30.12 50.50
N THR A 15 8.47 29.15 51.29
CA THR A 15 8.03 28.76 52.65
C THR A 15 6.54 28.37 52.75
N GLY A 16 6.30 27.10 53.09
CA GLY A 16 4.98 26.47 53.08
C GLY A 16 4.14 26.64 54.35
N LEU A 17 3.03 25.91 54.38
CA LEU A 17 2.26 25.58 55.57
C LEU A 17 1.57 24.22 55.35
N LEU A 18 1.83 23.28 56.26
CA LEU A 18 1.03 22.08 56.48
C LEU A 18 -0.27 22.47 57.19
N GLY A 19 -1.37 21.80 56.84
CA GLY A 19 -2.56 21.72 57.68
C GLY A 19 -3.86 21.77 56.89
N LEU A 20 -4.48 20.62 56.64
CA LEU A 20 -5.91 20.53 56.41
C LEU A 20 -6.42 19.13 56.73
N THR A 21 -7.04 19.04 57.90
CA THR A 21 -7.93 17.97 58.36
C THR A 21 -9.33 18.19 57.79
N GLY A 22 -9.89 17.15 57.17
CA GLY A 22 -11.30 16.79 57.20
C GLY A 22 -12.27 17.49 56.23
N LEU A 23 -12.79 16.75 55.26
CA LEU A 23 -14.25 16.57 55.11
C LEU A 23 -14.57 15.41 54.16
N ALA A 24 -15.51 14.56 54.59
CA ALA A 24 -16.02 13.41 53.88
C ALA A 24 -16.92 13.83 52.68
N ALA A 25 -16.81 13.11 51.57
CA ALA A 25 -17.87 12.97 50.57
C ALA A 25 -17.67 11.66 49.80
N LEU A 26 -18.57 10.69 50.04
CA LEU A 26 -18.69 9.48 49.25
C LEU A 26 -19.14 9.82 47.82
N PRO A 27 -18.49 9.31 46.76
CA PRO A 27 -19.17 9.12 45.49
C PRO A 27 -19.94 7.79 45.54
N THR A 28 -21.25 7.94 45.42
CA THR A 28 -22.26 6.90 45.22
C THR A 28 -21.85 5.92 44.12
N LEU A 29 -21.81 4.62 44.46
CA LEU A 29 -21.88 3.54 43.47
C LEU A 29 -23.17 3.70 42.66
N SER A 30 -23.01 4.00 41.38
CA SER A 30 -24.08 3.83 40.40
C SER A 30 -24.21 2.34 40.13
N LEU A 31 -25.13 1.70 40.83
CA LEU A 31 -25.60 0.36 40.52
C LEU A 31 -26.14 0.38 39.08
N LEU A 32 -25.43 -0.23 38.13
CA LEU A 32 -26.06 -0.63 36.88
C LEU A 32 -27.21 -1.56 37.26
N SER A 33 -28.40 -1.22 36.79
CA SER A 33 -29.59 -2.05 36.89
C SER A 33 -29.39 -3.32 36.05
N ALA A 34 -28.78 -4.33 36.66
CA ALA A 34 -29.00 -5.71 36.29
C ALA A 34 -30.35 -6.12 36.90
N CYS A 35 -31.43 -6.04 36.10
CA CYS A 35 -32.64 -6.81 36.36
C CYS A 35 -33.48 -6.90 35.08
N GLY A 36 -33.47 -8.09 34.49
CA GLY A 36 -34.29 -8.49 33.36
C GLY A 36 -34.24 -10.01 33.24
N GLY A 37 -34.60 -10.70 34.32
CA GLY A 37 -34.75 -12.15 34.33
C GLY A 37 -35.96 -12.56 33.49
N GLY A 38 -35.70 -13.40 32.50
CA GLY A 38 -36.68 -14.12 31.72
C GLY A 38 -35.98 -15.27 31.02
N ASP A 39 -36.37 -16.50 31.36
CA ASP A 39 -35.86 -17.75 30.81
C ASP A 39 -36.25 -17.91 29.32
N SER A 40 -35.59 -17.15 28.47
CA SER A 40 -35.43 -17.42 27.04
C SER A 40 -33.95 -17.45 26.75
N GLU A 41 -33.48 -18.45 26.00
CA GLU A 41 -32.11 -18.53 25.49
C GLU A 41 -31.83 -17.35 24.53
N GLU A 42 -31.72 -16.13 25.05
CA GLU A 42 -31.23 -15.00 24.28
C GLU A 42 -29.71 -15.14 24.19
N GLY A 43 -29.25 -15.56 23.02
CA GLY A 43 -27.84 -15.58 22.66
C GLY A 43 -27.15 -14.25 22.98
N ALA A 44 -25.84 -14.32 23.26
CA ALA A 44 -25.01 -13.18 23.61
C ALA A 44 -25.00 -12.12 22.49
N ALA A 45 -24.79 -10.86 22.87
CA ALA A 45 -24.69 -9.77 21.92
C ALA A 45 -23.49 -9.97 20.96
N PRO A 46 -23.63 -9.62 19.66
CA PRO A 46 -22.53 -9.69 18.72
C PRO A 46 -21.36 -8.83 19.17
N GLN A 47 -20.14 -9.32 18.92
CA GLN A 47 -18.89 -8.60 19.20
C GLN A 47 -18.31 -8.06 17.89
N LEU A 48 -17.91 -6.79 17.87
CA LEU A 48 -17.25 -6.18 16.72
C LEU A 48 -15.92 -5.54 17.14
N ARG A 49 -14.89 -5.70 16.30
CA ARG A 49 -13.67 -4.89 16.31
C ARG A 49 -13.39 -4.30 14.92
N LEU A 50 -12.69 -3.18 14.86
CA LEU A 50 -12.25 -2.54 13.62
C LEU A 50 -10.77 -2.84 13.37
N LEU A 51 -10.44 -3.28 12.15
CA LEU A 51 -9.09 -3.35 11.62
C LEU A 51 -8.94 -2.36 10.46
N ASN A 52 -8.15 -1.32 10.66
CA ASN A 52 -7.88 -0.33 9.63
C ASN A 52 -6.71 -0.77 8.74
N LEU A 53 -6.98 -1.09 7.48
CA LEU A 53 -5.97 -1.41 6.46
C LEU A 53 -5.86 -0.33 5.37
N CYS A 54 -6.52 0.81 5.51
CA CYS A 54 -6.40 1.93 4.59
C CYS A 54 -5.23 2.84 5.00
N ALA A 55 -4.07 2.71 4.35
CA ALA A 55 -2.88 3.49 4.67
C ALA A 55 -3.05 5.01 4.49
N GLU A 56 -4.00 5.46 3.64
CA GLU A 56 -4.29 6.88 3.40
C GLU A 56 -5.10 7.53 4.55
N VAL A 57 -5.67 6.71 5.44
CA VAL A 57 -6.42 7.14 6.63
C VAL A 57 -5.72 6.57 7.87
N PRO A 58 -4.64 7.20 8.38
CA PRO A 58 -3.79 6.63 9.43
C PRO A 58 -4.49 6.43 10.78
N ALA A 59 -5.59 7.16 11.02
CA ALA A 59 -6.41 7.08 12.22
C ALA A 59 -7.89 7.06 11.80
N MET A 60 -8.57 5.95 12.07
CA MET A 60 -9.93 5.70 11.61
C MET A 60 -10.89 5.51 12.77
N GLU A 61 -12.07 6.10 12.64
CA GLU A 61 -13.18 5.89 13.57
C GLU A 61 -14.30 5.13 12.86
N LEU A 62 -14.85 4.13 13.56
CA LEU A 62 -16.09 3.48 13.18
C LEU A 62 -17.24 4.07 14.01
N TRP A 63 -18.22 4.57 13.29
CA TRP A 63 -19.45 5.12 13.82
C TRP A 63 -20.60 4.19 13.43
N MET A 64 -21.58 4.04 14.32
CA MET A 64 -22.85 3.42 13.98
C MET A 64 -23.94 4.42 14.27
N GLU A 65 -24.82 4.62 13.29
CA GLU A 65 -25.74 5.74 13.26
C GLU A 65 -24.97 7.07 13.42
N ASP A 66 -25.07 7.72 14.58
CA ASP A 66 -24.40 8.99 14.88
C ASP A 66 -23.55 8.94 16.16
N GLU A 67 -23.21 7.74 16.64
CA GLU A 67 -22.32 7.53 17.78
C GLU A 67 -21.01 6.83 17.37
N ARG A 68 -19.87 7.31 17.88
CA ARG A 68 -18.60 6.60 17.73
C ARG A 68 -18.64 5.36 18.60
N ARG A 69 -18.59 4.19 17.99
CA ARG A 69 -18.80 2.92 18.70
C ARG A 69 -17.51 2.33 19.25
N LEU A 70 -16.42 2.42 18.48
CA LEU A 70 -15.14 1.79 18.82
C LEU A 70 -14.06 2.84 19.13
N SER A 71 -12.94 2.40 19.69
CA SER A 71 -11.73 3.21 19.76
C SER A 71 -11.17 3.54 18.38
N VAL A 72 -10.30 4.55 18.30
CA VAL A 72 -9.65 4.94 17.04
C VAL A 72 -8.68 3.85 16.61
N ALA A 73 -8.87 3.29 15.41
CA ALA A 73 -7.98 2.28 14.84
C ALA A 73 -6.81 2.92 14.08
N ALA A 74 -5.60 2.62 14.50
CA ALA A 74 -4.39 2.89 13.74
C ALA A 74 -4.26 1.87 12.58
N VAL A 75 -3.48 2.23 11.55
CA VAL A 75 -3.26 1.34 10.40
C VAL A 75 -2.57 0.05 10.85
N GLY A 76 -3.23 -1.09 10.62
CA GLY A 76 -2.71 -2.41 10.95
C GLY A 76 -3.04 -2.95 12.32
N GLU A 77 -3.58 -2.12 13.20
CA GLU A 77 -3.86 -2.49 14.58
C GLU A 77 -5.37 -2.61 14.78
N PRO A 78 -5.88 -3.78 15.22
CA PRO A 78 -7.29 -3.92 15.51
C PRO A 78 -7.66 -3.18 16.80
N THR A 79 -8.90 -2.69 16.88
CA THR A 79 -9.48 -2.29 18.17
C THR A 79 -9.78 -3.52 19.03
N GLU A 80 -10.16 -3.29 20.28
CA GLU A 80 -10.79 -4.34 21.10
C GLU A 80 -12.19 -4.69 20.56
N PHE A 81 -12.66 -5.88 20.92
CA PHE A 81 -14.04 -6.28 20.66
C PHE A 81 -15.00 -5.51 21.57
N GLN A 82 -16.13 -5.12 21.01
CA GLN A 82 -17.18 -4.44 21.74
C GLN A 82 -18.55 -4.93 21.28
N GLU A 83 -19.47 -5.05 22.24
CA GLU A 83 -20.86 -5.44 22.03
C GLU A 83 -21.60 -4.48 21.08
N GLN A 84 -22.36 -5.07 20.16
CA GLN A 84 -23.21 -4.35 19.22
C GLN A 84 -24.67 -4.81 19.33
N ALA A 85 -25.58 -3.97 18.82
CA ALA A 85 -26.97 -4.37 18.67
C ALA A 85 -27.11 -5.39 17.53
N THR A 86 -28.13 -6.25 17.61
CA THR A 86 -28.44 -7.27 16.60
C THR A 86 -29.32 -6.73 15.47
N GLU A 87 -29.72 -5.47 15.54
CA GLU A 87 -30.50 -4.81 14.50
C GLU A 87 -29.63 -4.40 13.30
N THR A 88 -30.26 -3.87 12.27
CA THR A 88 -29.54 -3.30 11.13
C THR A 88 -29.05 -1.91 11.51
N LEU A 89 -27.74 -1.70 11.43
CA LEU A 89 -27.06 -0.47 11.81
C LEU A 89 -26.37 0.15 10.60
N THR A 90 -26.52 1.45 10.43
CA THR A 90 -25.76 2.25 9.46
C THR A 90 -24.33 2.39 9.96
N VAL A 91 -23.38 1.67 9.36
CA VAL A 91 -21.96 1.78 9.72
C VAL A 91 -21.29 2.85 8.86
N LYS A 92 -20.63 3.81 9.51
CA LYS A 92 -19.86 4.89 8.87
C LYS A 92 -18.39 4.80 9.27
N LEU A 93 -17.49 5.08 8.33
CA LEU A 93 -16.06 5.24 8.62
C LEU A 93 -15.63 6.68 8.39
N ARG A 94 -14.89 7.23 9.34
CA ARG A 94 -14.39 8.61 9.29
C ARG A 94 -12.90 8.65 9.59
N ARG A 95 -12.23 9.68 9.08
CA ARG A 95 -10.94 10.10 9.66
C ARG A 95 -11.19 10.58 11.09
N ALA A 96 -10.33 10.17 12.02
CA ALA A 96 -10.46 10.60 13.41
C ALA A 96 -10.54 12.13 13.53
N GLY A 97 -11.54 12.62 14.26
CA GLY A 97 -11.78 14.05 14.44
C GLY A 97 -12.38 14.78 13.23
N ASN A 98 -12.79 14.08 12.18
CA ASN A 98 -13.50 14.63 11.02
C ASN A 98 -14.97 14.16 11.01
N SER A 99 -15.87 14.97 10.47
CA SER A 99 -17.31 14.64 10.35
C SER A 99 -17.71 14.05 9.00
N THR A 100 -16.81 14.04 8.01
CA THR A 100 -17.08 13.52 6.66
C THR A 100 -17.01 12.00 6.66
N ASP A 101 -18.11 11.36 6.25
CA ASP A 101 -18.15 9.92 6.04
C ASP A 101 -17.34 9.56 4.78
N LEU A 102 -16.28 8.76 4.95
CA LEU A 102 -15.50 8.18 3.86
C LEU A 102 -16.15 6.91 3.31
N TYR A 103 -16.95 6.25 4.14
CA TYR A 103 -17.77 5.09 3.84
C TYR A 103 -19.06 5.19 4.65
N SER A 104 -20.17 4.73 4.08
CA SER A 104 -21.44 4.54 4.77
C SER A 104 -22.17 3.32 4.19
N GLY A 105 -22.71 2.46 5.05
CA GLY A 105 -23.61 1.39 4.61
C GLY A 105 -24.08 0.49 5.74
N ASP A 106 -25.19 -0.19 5.49
CA ASP A 106 -25.92 -0.95 6.51
C ASP A 106 -25.26 -2.29 6.81
N ARG A 107 -25.29 -2.73 8.08
CA ARG A 107 -24.79 -4.02 8.55
C ARG A 107 -25.75 -4.63 9.56
N THR A 108 -25.81 -5.95 9.56
CA THR A 108 -26.52 -6.76 10.57
C THR A 108 -25.54 -7.75 11.16
N PHE A 109 -25.60 -7.94 12.48
CA PHE A 109 -24.70 -8.83 13.21
C PHE A 109 -25.53 -9.90 13.94
N GLY A 110 -25.12 -11.17 13.81
CA GLY A 110 -25.80 -12.31 14.44
C GLY A 110 -25.49 -12.40 15.94
N LYS A 111 -26.46 -12.89 16.73
CA LYS A 111 -26.21 -13.25 18.14
C LYS A 111 -25.11 -14.32 18.22
N ASP A 112 -24.33 -14.28 19.31
CA ASP A 112 -23.21 -15.20 19.60
C ASP A 112 -22.04 -15.16 18.60
N GLU A 113 -21.98 -14.14 17.73
CA GLU A 113 -20.96 -14.01 16.70
C GLU A 113 -19.95 -12.88 17.01
N HIS A 114 -18.71 -13.06 16.55
CA HIS A 114 -17.61 -12.12 16.56
C HIS A 114 -17.28 -11.70 15.13
N TYR A 115 -17.05 -10.40 14.95
CA TYR A 115 -16.74 -9.84 13.64
C TYR A 115 -15.49 -8.95 13.69
N THR A 116 -14.63 -9.08 12.69
CA THR A 116 -13.68 -8.02 12.32
C THR A 116 -14.24 -7.21 11.16
N ALA A 117 -14.52 -5.93 11.41
CA ALA A 117 -14.71 -4.91 10.39
C ALA A 117 -13.34 -4.55 9.80
N VAL A 118 -13.04 -5.00 8.58
CA VAL A 118 -11.82 -4.62 7.85
C VAL A 118 -12.13 -3.43 6.96
N ALA A 119 -11.53 -2.28 7.27
CA ALA A 119 -11.56 -1.10 6.40
C ALA A 119 -10.38 -1.15 5.42
N TRP A 120 -10.65 -1.07 4.11
CA TRP A 120 -9.65 -1.29 3.07
C TRP A 120 -9.90 -0.47 1.81
N GLY A 121 -8.90 -0.43 0.92
CA GLY A 121 -8.93 0.41 -0.29
C GLY A 121 -8.27 1.77 -0.07
N ARG A 122 -8.77 2.79 -0.76
CA ARG A 122 -8.23 4.16 -0.75
C ARG A 122 -9.15 5.11 -0.01
N GLU A 123 -8.66 6.27 0.38
CA GLU A 123 -9.50 7.26 1.06
C GLU A 123 -10.73 7.64 0.24
N ASN A 124 -10.57 7.84 -1.08
CA ASN A 124 -11.67 8.20 -1.98
C ASN A 124 -12.49 7.01 -2.49
N GLN A 125 -12.14 5.79 -2.08
CA GLN A 125 -12.82 4.54 -2.42
C GLN A 125 -12.68 3.57 -1.25
N LEU A 126 -13.09 4.03 -0.07
CA LEU A 126 -12.96 3.25 1.15
C LEU A 126 -14.04 2.17 1.14
N ASN A 127 -13.65 0.95 1.45
CA ASN A 127 -14.53 -0.21 1.53
C ASN A 127 -14.50 -0.79 2.94
N LEU A 128 -15.59 -1.45 3.32
CA LEU A 128 -15.71 -2.13 4.60
C LEU A 128 -16.18 -3.57 4.38
N ALA A 129 -15.34 -4.54 4.73
CA ALA A 129 -15.74 -5.94 4.83
C ALA A 129 -15.98 -6.32 6.30
N THR A 130 -17.01 -7.11 6.57
CA THR A 130 -17.29 -7.65 7.92
C THR A 130 -17.03 -9.14 7.91
N LEU A 131 -15.91 -9.53 8.53
CA LEU A 131 -15.44 -10.92 8.58
C LEU A 131 -15.98 -11.58 9.85
N ARG A 132 -16.86 -12.58 9.71
CA ARG A 132 -17.29 -13.45 10.82
C ARG A 132 -16.11 -14.32 11.27
N GLU A 133 -15.84 -14.38 12.56
CA GLU A 133 -14.69 -15.09 13.12
C GLU A 133 -15.03 -16.43 13.77
N ASP A 134 -16.30 -16.80 13.88
CA ASP A 134 -16.74 -17.96 14.68
C ASP A 134 -16.83 -19.21 13.82
N GLU A 135 -15.69 -19.86 13.57
CA GLU A 135 -15.67 -21.18 12.94
C GLU A 135 -15.95 -22.27 13.99
N PRO A 136 -17.10 -23.00 13.90
CA PRO A 136 -17.50 -23.96 14.92
C PRO A 136 -16.82 -25.32 14.81
N ASP A 137 -16.18 -25.64 13.67
CA ASP A 137 -15.72 -27.01 13.37
C ASP A 137 -14.23 -27.27 13.67
N LEU A 138 -13.57 -26.39 14.42
CA LEU A 138 -12.13 -26.50 14.73
C LEU A 138 -11.75 -27.81 15.42
N ASP A 139 -12.59 -28.32 16.31
CA ASP A 139 -12.33 -29.56 17.04
C ASP A 139 -12.35 -30.81 16.16
N LYS A 140 -13.06 -30.73 15.01
CA LYS A 140 -13.20 -31.80 14.02
C LYS A 140 -12.00 -31.92 13.09
N LEU A 141 -11.07 -30.96 13.11
CA LEU A 141 -9.88 -30.99 12.28
C LEU A 141 -8.94 -32.12 12.71
N ASP A 142 -8.34 -32.80 11.73
CA ASP A 142 -7.30 -33.79 11.97
C ASP A 142 -6.10 -33.15 12.70
N SER A 143 -5.34 -33.97 13.43
CA SER A 143 -4.07 -33.52 14.03
C SER A 143 -3.11 -33.00 12.96
N GLY A 144 -2.40 -31.90 13.27
CA GLY A 144 -1.49 -31.26 12.31
C GLY A 144 -2.18 -30.41 11.24
N LYS A 145 -3.46 -30.04 11.43
CA LYS A 145 -4.22 -29.22 10.47
C LYS A 145 -4.71 -27.90 11.06
N ALA A 146 -4.93 -26.94 10.18
CA ALA A 146 -5.53 -25.64 10.45
C ALA A 146 -6.51 -25.27 9.32
N LEU A 147 -7.38 -24.29 9.56
CA LEU A 147 -8.21 -23.68 8.51
C LEU A 147 -7.65 -22.33 8.11
N LEU A 148 -7.63 -22.08 6.81
CA LEU A 148 -7.20 -20.81 6.23
C LEU A 148 -8.24 -20.33 5.24
N ARG A 149 -8.65 -19.07 5.32
CA ARG A 149 -9.34 -18.38 4.23
C ARG A 149 -8.59 -17.10 3.86
N ILE A 150 -8.79 -16.64 2.64
CA ILE A 150 -8.09 -15.49 2.09
C ILE A 150 -9.08 -14.37 1.85
N PHE A 151 -8.76 -13.17 2.30
CA PHE A 151 -9.47 -11.96 1.92
C PHE A 151 -8.54 -11.06 1.11
N ASN A 152 -8.81 -10.87 -0.18
CA ASN A 152 -8.04 -9.90 -0.97
C ASN A 152 -8.63 -8.51 -0.77
N ALA A 153 -8.16 -7.78 0.22
CA ALA A 153 -8.58 -6.43 0.57
C ALA A 153 -7.92 -5.35 -0.32
N SER A 154 -7.80 -5.62 -1.62
CA SER A 154 -7.24 -4.69 -2.60
C SER A 154 -7.71 -4.96 -4.02
N THR A 155 -8.25 -3.95 -4.68
CA THR A 155 -8.47 -4.00 -6.15
C THR A 155 -7.16 -3.88 -6.92
N ASP A 156 -6.16 -3.21 -6.33
CA ASP A 156 -4.82 -3.07 -6.89
C ASP A 156 -4.06 -4.40 -6.91
N LEU A 157 -4.50 -5.49 -6.27
CA LEU A 157 -3.89 -6.80 -6.48
C LEU A 157 -4.54 -7.59 -7.62
N GLY A 158 -5.61 -7.11 -8.25
CA GLY A 158 -6.34 -7.89 -9.24
C GLY A 158 -6.75 -9.26 -8.68
N VAL A 159 -6.65 -10.31 -9.51
CA VAL A 159 -6.87 -11.70 -9.08
C VAL A 159 -5.54 -12.35 -8.75
N VAL A 160 -5.45 -13.02 -7.60
CA VAL A 160 -4.22 -13.65 -7.10
C VAL A 160 -4.41 -15.13 -6.78
N ASP A 161 -3.30 -15.85 -6.83
CA ASP A 161 -3.16 -17.24 -6.38
C ASP A 161 -2.24 -17.31 -5.16
N ILE A 162 -2.58 -18.20 -4.21
CA ILE A 162 -1.94 -18.33 -2.91
C ILE A 162 -1.31 -19.71 -2.79
N TYR A 163 -0.04 -19.77 -2.43
CA TYR A 163 0.73 -21.00 -2.28
C TYR A 163 1.33 -21.09 -0.88
N LEU A 164 1.01 -22.17 -0.17
CA LEU A 164 1.70 -22.62 1.03
C LEU A 164 2.52 -23.86 0.72
N THR A 165 3.84 -23.75 0.92
CA THR A 165 4.80 -24.74 0.39
C THR A 165 5.99 -24.92 1.34
N GLY A 166 6.83 -25.93 1.05
CA GLY A 166 8.15 -26.03 1.68
C GLY A 166 9.09 -24.92 1.21
N SER A 167 10.12 -24.62 2.00
CA SER A 167 11.04 -23.49 1.74
C SER A 167 11.76 -23.58 0.39
N SER A 168 12.06 -24.79 -0.09
CA SER A 168 12.76 -25.07 -1.36
C SER A 168 11.84 -25.56 -2.49
N THR A 169 10.52 -25.53 -2.30
CA THR A 169 9.58 -25.96 -3.35
C THR A 169 9.53 -24.91 -4.45
N GLU A 170 9.71 -25.28 -5.71
CA GLU A 170 9.48 -24.39 -6.85
C GLU A 170 7.98 -24.26 -7.17
N LEU A 171 7.55 -23.10 -7.68
CA LEU A 171 6.14 -22.89 -8.04
C LEU A 171 5.79 -23.40 -9.44
N ASP A 172 6.78 -23.68 -10.29
CA ASP A 172 6.49 -24.18 -11.64
C ASP A 172 5.70 -25.50 -11.59
N GLY A 173 4.56 -25.53 -12.27
CA GLY A 173 3.60 -26.64 -12.22
C GLY A 173 2.90 -26.89 -10.87
N SER A 174 3.09 -26.04 -9.85
CA SER A 174 2.41 -26.16 -8.56
C SER A 174 0.93 -25.75 -8.64
N VAL A 175 0.08 -26.42 -7.88
CA VAL A 175 -1.33 -26.03 -7.72
C VAL A 175 -1.44 -25.03 -6.56
N PRO A 176 -2.16 -23.91 -6.71
CA PRO A 176 -2.43 -22.98 -5.61
C PRO A 176 -3.13 -23.69 -4.43
N THR A 177 -2.73 -23.37 -3.21
CA THR A 177 -3.50 -23.71 -2.01
C THR A 177 -4.87 -23.06 -2.04
N GLN A 178 -4.94 -21.82 -2.52
CA GLN A 178 -6.18 -21.13 -2.83
C GLN A 178 -5.97 -20.34 -4.12
N GLY A 179 -6.70 -20.68 -5.17
CA GLY A 179 -6.62 -19.98 -6.45
C GLY A 179 -7.69 -18.90 -6.60
N SER A 180 -7.43 -17.98 -7.54
CA SER A 180 -8.42 -17.06 -8.12
C SER A 180 -9.17 -16.19 -7.10
N VAL A 181 -8.42 -15.54 -6.19
CA VAL A 181 -9.01 -14.61 -5.21
C VAL A 181 -8.99 -13.19 -5.76
N GLY A 182 -10.14 -12.71 -6.25
CA GLY A 182 -10.28 -11.36 -6.80
C GLY A 182 -10.29 -10.26 -5.73
N GLY A 183 -10.02 -9.01 -6.14
CA GLY A 183 -10.09 -7.86 -5.23
C GLY A 183 -11.48 -7.69 -4.61
N GLY A 184 -11.52 -7.53 -3.28
CA GLY A 184 -12.74 -7.52 -2.47
C GLY A 184 -13.35 -8.89 -2.18
N GLN A 185 -12.75 -9.98 -2.66
CA GLN A 185 -13.27 -11.33 -2.45
C GLN A 185 -12.73 -11.95 -1.16
N LEU A 186 -13.65 -12.54 -0.38
CA LEU A 186 -13.36 -13.46 0.72
C LEU A 186 -13.54 -14.90 0.21
N SER A 187 -12.51 -15.74 0.33
CA SER A 187 -12.64 -17.17 0.02
C SER A 187 -13.38 -17.92 1.13
N GLY A 188 -13.82 -19.14 0.81
CA GLY A 188 -14.14 -20.13 1.85
C GLY A 188 -12.88 -20.58 2.61
N TYR A 189 -13.07 -21.28 3.72
CA TYR A 189 -11.99 -21.94 4.42
C TYR A 189 -11.48 -23.14 3.64
N VAL A 190 -10.16 -23.30 3.60
CA VAL A 190 -9.45 -24.50 3.14
C VAL A 190 -8.65 -25.09 4.29
N GLN A 191 -8.59 -26.42 4.36
CA GLN A 191 -7.78 -27.12 5.34
C GLN A 191 -6.32 -27.19 4.87
N VAL A 192 -5.42 -26.70 5.70
CA VAL A 192 -3.97 -26.63 5.43
C VAL A 192 -3.19 -27.35 6.53
N ASN A 193 -1.91 -27.64 6.27
CA ASN A 193 -1.02 -28.15 7.31
C ASN A 193 -0.74 -27.06 8.35
N SER A 194 -0.71 -27.42 9.62
CA SER A 194 -0.17 -26.54 10.66
C SER A 194 1.36 -26.51 10.62
N GLY A 195 1.94 -25.56 11.36
CA GLY A 195 3.38 -25.31 11.41
C GLY A 195 3.82 -24.16 10.50
N SER A 196 5.14 -24.06 10.30
CA SER A 196 5.75 -23.02 9.47
C SER A 196 5.83 -23.44 8.01
N GLN A 197 5.31 -22.61 7.11
CA GLN A 197 5.35 -22.82 5.66
C GLN A 197 5.78 -21.54 4.95
N ARG A 198 6.40 -21.67 3.77
CA ARG A 198 6.67 -20.51 2.92
C ARG A 198 5.37 -20.10 2.24
N LEU A 199 4.97 -18.84 2.41
CA LEU A 199 3.81 -18.25 1.77
C LEU A 199 4.26 -17.45 0.54
N ARG A 200 3.71 -17.78 -0.63
CA ARG A 200 3.90 -17.01 -1.86
C ARG A 200 2.56 -16.64 -2.47
N ILE A 201 2.47 -15.40 -2.95
CA ILE A 201 1.31 -14.86 -3.65
C ILE A 201 1.74 -14.50 -5.06
N THR A 202 0.98 -14.95 -6.06
CA THR A 202 1.26 -14.63 -7.46
C THR A 202 0.05 -14.02 -8.15
N GLY A 203 0.27 -13.41 -9.32
CA GLY A 203 -0.83 -13.18 -10.26
C GLY A 203 -1.53 -14.49 -10.63
N GLN A 204 -2.83 -14.42 -10.89
CA GLN A 204 -3.62 -15.58 -11.29
C GLN A 204 -3.02 -16.29 -12.51
N GLY A 205 -2.72 -17.58 -12.37
CA GLY A 205 -2.22 -18.43 -13.44
C GLY A 205 -0.80 -18.13 -13.92
N ASP A 206 -0.08 -17.22 -13.27
CA ASP A 206 1.29 -16.85 -13.59
C ASP A 206 2.18 -16.94 -12.35
N THR A 207 2.92 -18.04 -12.24
CA THR A 207 3.83 -18.31 -11.10
C THR A 207 5.09 -17.44 -11.14
N GLN A 208 5.36 -16.74 -12.24
CA GLN A 208 6.46 -15.80 -12.38
C GLN A 208 6.09 -14.39 -11.93
N ASP A 209 4.79 -14.05 -11.89
CA ASP A 209 4.28 -12.79 -11.32
C ASP A 209 4.23 -12.88 -9.78
N LEU A 210 5.39 -12.98 -9.15
CA LEU A 210 5.52 -13.05 -7.69
C LEU A 210 5.27 -11.67 -7.05
N ARG A 211 4.25 -11.60 -6.19
CA ARG A 211 3.80 -10.35 -5.56
C ARG A 211 4.09 -10.29 -4.07
N LEU A 212 4.20 -11.42 -3.40
CA LEU A 212 4.66 -11.54 -2.02
C LEU A 212 5.36 -12.87 -1.83
N ASP A 213 6.45 -12.85 -1.08
CA ASP A 213 7.20 -14.04 -0.67
C ASP A 213 7.62 -13.88 0.78
N LEU A 214 7.06 -14.73 1.62
CA LEU A 214 7.33 -14.79 3.04
C LEU A 214 8.00 -16.14 3.34
N PRO A 215 9.26 -16.15 3.78
CA PRO A 215 10.02 -17.39 3.96
C PRO A 215 9.40 -18.31 5.02
N SER A 216 8.61 -17.75 5.94
CA SER A 216 7.89 -18.49 6.98
C SER A 216 6.62 -17.75 7.41
N LEU A 217 5.50 -18.46 7.34
CA LEU A 217 4.20 -18.14 7.95
C LEU A 217 3.83 -19.31 8.85
N SER A 218 3.56 -19.04 10.13
CA SER A 218 3.23 -20.08 11.12
C SER A 218 1.74 -20.13 11.40
N LEU A 219 1.14 -21.30 11.21
CA LEU A 219 -0.27 -21.56 11.52
C LEU A 219 -0.36 -22.60 12.63
N ASN A 220 -1.02 -22.28 13.74
CA ASN A 220 -1.20 -23.23 14.84
C ASN A 220 -2.23 -24.31 14.46
N GLU A 221 -2.06 -25.52 15.00
CA GLU A 221 -3.04 -26.59 14.78
C GLU A 221 -4.38 -26.28 15.43
N LYS A 222 -5.46 -26.80 14.83
CA LYS A 222 -6.85 -26.61 15.28
C LYS A 222 -7.24 -25.15 15.48
N GLN A 223 -6.74 -24.28 14.60
CA GLN A 223 -7.08 -22.85 14.56
C GLN A 223 -7.60 -22.46 13.18
N ALA A 224 -8.47 -21.46 13.13
CA ALA A 224 -8.87 -20.80 11.88
C ALA A 224 -8.21 -19.44 11.74
N TRP A 225 -7.80 -19.17 10.50
CA TRP A 225 -7.04 -17.98 10.14
C TRP A 225 -7.69 -17.29 8.96
N THR A 226 -7.71 -15.95 8.98
CA THR A 226 -7.95 -15.16 7.77
C THR A 226 -6.67 -14.46 7.36
N LEU A 227 -6.15 -14.80 6.18
CA LEU A 227 -5.07 -14.03 5.55
C LEU A 227 -5.68 -12.91 4.73
N VAL A 228 -5.53 -11.69 5.22
CA VAL A 228 -5.97 -10.48 4.51
C VAL A 228 -4.80 -9.93 3.69
N LEU A 229 -4.98 -9.83 2.37
CA LEU A 229 -3.99 -9.27 1.46
C LEU A 229 -4.31 -7.81 1.16
N THR A 230 -3.30 -6.95 1.17
CA THR A 230 -3.40 -5.55 0.72
C THR A 230 -2.34 -5.27 -0.32
N ALA A 231 -2.54 -4.25 -1.16
CA ALA A 231 -1.45 -3.82 -2.04
C ALA A 231 -0.43 -2.99 -1.26
N GLY A 232 0.85 -3.22 -1.55
CA GLY A 232 1.94 -2.33 -1.17
C GLY A 232 1.79 -0.96 -1.85
N VAL A 233 2.59 0.01 -1.42
CA VAL A 233 2.47 1.41 -1.87
C VAL A 233 2.68 1.60 -3.38
N GLY A 234 3.43 0.70 -4.04
CA GLY A 234 3.60 0.69 -5.50
C GLY A 234 2.40 0.10 -6.24
N GLY A 235 1.53 -0.64 -5.55
CA GLY A 235 0.29 -1.17 -6.10
C GLY A 235 0.35 -2.56 -6.71
N VAL A 236 1.53 -3.18 -6.83
CA VAL A 236 1.65 -4.52 -7.44
C VAL A 236 2.11 -5.59 -6.47
N LEU A 237 3.14 -5.31 -5.68
CA LEU A 237 3.53 -6.19 -4.59
C LEU A 237 2.43 -6.19 -3.51
N ALA A 238 2.23 -7.33 -2.86
CA ALA A 238 1.26 -7.49 -1.80
C ALA A 238 1.92 -7.33 -0.42
N ASP A 239 1.10 -6.97 0.56
CA ASP A 239 1.34 -7.08 1.99
C ASP A 239 0.26 -8.00 2.57
N ALA A 240 0.52 -8.59 3.73
CA ALA A 240 -0.38 -9.54 4.36
C ALA A 240 -0.60 -9.23 5.84
N VAL A 241 -1.83 -9.41 6.27
CA VAL A 241 -2.24 -9.38 7.67
C VAL A 241 -2.90 -10.70 7.99
N LEU A 242 -2.44 -11.36 9.04
CA LEU A 242 -2.98 -12.63 9.49
C LEU A 242 -3.85 -12.38 10.73
N ILE A 243 -5.12 -12.77 10.63
CA ILE A 243 -6.08 -12.70 11.73
C ILE A 243 -6.26 -14.10 12.29
N GLU A 244 -5.90 -14.30 13.56
CA GLU A 244 -6.29 -15.48 14.34
C GLU A 244 -7.71 -15.28 14.84
N GLN A 245 -8.56 -16.31 14.68
CA GLN A 245 -9.95 -16.28 15.14
C GLN A 245 -10.06 -15.77 16.58
N ARG A 246 -10.83 -14.68 16.75
CA ARG A 246 -11.12 -13.96 18.02
C ARG A 246 -9.88 -13.50 18.80
N ALA A 247 -8.71 -13.52 18.16
CA ALA A 247 -7.44 -13.35 18.85
C ALA A 247 -6.54 -12.37 18.08
N ARG A 248 -5.22 -12.57 18.10
CA ARG A 248 -4.27 -11.56 17.63
C ARG A 248 -4.37 -11.31 16.13
N VAL A 249 -3.98 -10.11 15.74
CA VAL A 249 -3.71 -9.72 14.36
C VAL A 249 -2.20 -9.52 14.22
N SER A 250 -1.57 -10.14 13.21
CA SER A 250 -0.14 -9.98 12.94
C SER A 250 0.13 -9.53 11.52
N ARG A 251 1.03 -8.57 11.35
CA ARG A 251 1.48 -8.09 10.04
C ARG A 251 2.61 -8.96 9.50
N HIS A 252 2.53 -9.24 8.21
CA HIS A 252 3.51 -10.02 7.45
C HIS A 252 3.89 -9.26 6.17
N GLY A 253 4.67 -8.20 6.36
CA GLY A 253 5.19 -7.35 5.29
C GLY A 253 6.14 -8.08 4.35
N GLY A 254 6.00 -7.82 3.05
CA GLY A 254 7.00 -8.21 2.06
C GLY A 254 8.37 -7.60 2.36
N GLN A 255 9.43 -8.25 1.91
CA GLN A 255 10.82 -7.80 2.06
C GLN A 255 11.38 -7.21 0.77
N HIS A 256 10.52 -7.03 -0.23
CA HIS A 256 10.91 -6.65 -1.59
C HIS A 256 10.30 -5.32 -2.00
N ALA A 257 11.04 -4.63 -2.86
CA ALA A 257 10.55 -3.55 -3.71
C ALA A 257 10.76 -3.98 -5.16
N ARG A 258 10.23 -3.22 -6.13
CA ARG A 258 10.58 -3.41 -7.54
C ARG A 258 11.36 -2.21 -8.06
N LEU A 259 12.44 -2.48 -8.77
CA LEU A 259 13.30 -1.46 -9.35
C LEU A 259 13.44 -1.72 -10.86
N ARG A 260 13.32 -0.66 -11.65
CA ARG A 260 13.70 -0.65 -13.07
C ARG A 260 14.74 0.42 -13.34
N VAL A 261 15.48 0.28 -14.42
CA VAL A 261 16.51 1.23 -14.85
C VAL A 261 16.07 1.91 -16.14
N VAL A 262 16.26 3.23 -16.18
CA VAL A 262 16.20 4.03 -17.41
C VAL A 262 17.60 4.57 -17.67
N ALA A 263 18.21 4.15 -18.76
CA ALA A 263 19.42 4.75 -19.30
C ALA A 263 19.00 5.79 -20.35
N SER A 264 19.41 7.05 -20.17
CA SER A 264 19.09 8.18 -21.04
C SER A 264 20.24 9.21 -21.00
N VAL A 265 21.43 8.73 -21.34
CA VAL A 265 22.67 9.51 -21.42
C VAL A 265 23.04 9.80 -22.89
N PRO A 266 23.59 10.99 -23.23
CA PRO A 266 24.04 11.32 -24.57
C PRO A 266 25.13 10.39 -25.11
N GLY A 267 25.31 10.37 -26.44
CA GLY A 267 26.45 9.72 -27.09
C GLY A 267 26.43 8.18 -27.05
N GLN A 268 25.26 7.56 -26.81
CA GLN A 268 25.08 6.11 -26.76
C GLN A 268 25.96 5.38 -25.72
N GLY A 269 26.19 6.04 -24.57
CA GLY A 269 26.90 5.41 -23.46
C GLY A 269 26.20 4.16 -22.94
N THR A 270 26.97 3.23 -22.36
CA THR A 270 26.42 2.05 -21.68
C THR A 270 26.29 2.28 -20.19
N VAL A 271 25.17 1.86 -19.63
CA VAL A 271 24.88 1.95 -18.18
C VAL A 271 24.94 0.56 -17.55
N SER A 272 25.58 0.45 -16.40
CA SER A 272 25.50 -0.73 -15.53
C SER A 272 25.04 -0.32 -14.14
N VAL A 273 24.24 -1.18 -13.50
CA VAL A 273 23.65 -0.92 -12.18
C VAL A 273 23.73 -2.19 -11.33
N ASN A 274 24.23 -2.03 -10.10
CA ASN A 274 24.19 -3.05 -9.07
C ASN A 274 23.46 -2.52 -7.82
N TRP A 275 22.64 -3.37 -7.22
CA TRP A 275 21.83 -3.09 -6.04
C TRP A 275 22.05 -4.18 -4.99
N GLY A 276 22.67 -3.83 -3.86
CA GLY A 276 22.90 -4.78 -2.76
C GLY A 276 23.70 -6.02 -3.16
N GLY A 277 24.61 -5.91 -4.15
CA GLY A 277 25.35 -7.03 -4.72
C GLY A 277 24.68 -7.69 -5.93
N GLN A 278 23.38 -7.49 -6.15
CA GLN A 278 22.66 -7.98 -7.34
C GLN A 278 22.93 -7.09 -8.55
N SER A 279 23.45 -7.65 -9.65
CA SER A 279 23.50 -6.92 -10.93
C SER A 279 22.09 -6.82 -11.51
N LEU A 280 21.56 -5.59 -11.60
CA LEU A 280 20.26 -5.33 -12.23
C LEU A 280 20.39 -5.20 -13.73
N VAL A 281 21.45 -4.50 -14.17
CA VAL A 281 21.87 -4.46 -15.57
C VAL A 281 23.38 -4.49 -15.63
N ALA A 282 23.93 -5.42 -16.41
CA ALA A 282 25.38 -5.55 -16.58
C ALA A 282 25.94 -4.52 -17.58
N SER A 283 25.20 -4.24 -18.65
CA SER A 283 25.52 -3.20 -19.64
C SER A 283 24.31 -3.01 -20.56
N VAL A 284 23.69 -1.83 -20.54
CA VAL A 284 22.60 -1.46 -21.45
C VAL A 284 22.93 -0.17 -22.19
N GLY A 285 22.68 -0.13 -23.49
CA GLY A 285 22.91 1.07 -24.31
C GLY A 285 21.85 2.14 -24.08
N SER A 286 22.21 3.41 -24.21
CA SER A 286 21.27 4.53 -24.10
C SER A 286 20.65 4.92 -25.46
N PRO A 287 19.34 5.23 -25.52
CA PRO A 287 18.37 5.13 -24.43
C PRO A 287 17.81 3.70 -24.26
N THR A 288 17.59 3.25 -23.02
CA THR A 288 16.94 1.96 -22.72
C THR A 288 16.08 2.07 -21.46
N LEU A 289 14.92 1.40 -21.47
CA LEU A 289 14.05 1.16 -20.31
C LEU A 289 14.00 -0.34 -20.03
N THR A 290 14.37 -0.76 -18.82
CA THR A 290 14.29 -2.16 -18.40
C THR A 290 12.91 -2.50 -17.82
N PRO A 291 12.52 -3.78 -17.76
CA PRO A 291 11.41 -4.19 -16.91
C PRO A 291 11.71 -3.94 -15.43
N TYR A 292 10.66 -3.92 -14.62
CA TYR A 292 10.76 -3.97 -13.17
C TYR A 292 11.32 -5.33 -12.72
N THR A 293 12.26 -5.31 -11.79
CA THR A 293 12.84 -6.50 -11.17
C THR A 293 12.64 -6.41 -9.66
N ALA A 294 12.25 -7.52 -9.03
CA ALA A 294 12.19 -7.58 -7.57
C ALA A 294 13.61 -7.47 -6.98
N VAL A 295 13.74 -6.62 -5.97
CA VAL A 295 14.99 -6.38 -5.24
C VAL A 295 14.73 -6.41 -3.74
N ALA A 296 15.78 -6.63 -2.94
CA ALA A 296 15.68 -6.43 -1.50
C ALA A 296 15.31 -4.97 -1.20
N ALA A 297 14.28 -4.79 -0.36
CA ALA A 297 13.94 -3.49 0.20
C ALA A 297 14.89 -3.11 1.35
N GLY A 298 14.66 -1.94 1.96
CA GLY A 298 15.51 -1.39 2.99
C GLY A 298 16.77 -0.72 2.43
N SER A 299 17.75 -0.49 3.31
CA SER A 299 19.02 0.16 2.97
C SER A 299 19.95 -0.79 2.24
N GLN A 300 20.28 -0.49 0.99
CA GLN A 300 21.16 -1.28 0.15
C GLN A 300 22.20 -0.38 -0.53
N ALA A 301 23.36 -0.95 -0.86
CA ALA A 301 24.36 -0.25 -1.66
C ALA A 301 23.92 -0.19 -3.13
N LEU A 302 23.83 1.02 -3.68
CA LEU A 302 23.64 1.28 -5.10
C LEU A 302 24.99 1.65 -5.71
N SER A 303 25.36 0.98 -6.80
CA SER A 303 26.43 1.45 -7.68
C SER A 303 25.94 1.56 -9.12
N VAL A 304 26.35 2.64 -9.79
CA VAL A 304 26.02 2.93 -11.19
C VAL A 304 27.30 3.29 -11.94
N ARG A 305 27.51 2.68 -13.09
CA ARG A 305 28.62 3.03 -13.99
C ARG A 305 28.14 3.47 -15.35
N LEU A 306 28.87 4.41 -15.94
CA LEU A 306 28.80 4.82 -17.33
C LEU A 306 30.06 4.29 -18.05
N GLY A 307 29.90 3.26 -18.88
CA GLY A 307 31.02 2.46 -19.36
C GLY A 307 31.81 1.88 -18.18
N ALA A 308 33.12 2.13 -18.16
CA ALA A 308 34.00 1.71 -17.07
C ALA A 308 33.95 2.66 -15.84
N THR A 309 33.41 3.87 -15.98
CA THR A 309 33.49 4.92 -14.96
C THR A 309 32.39 4.76 -13.92
N LEU A 310 32.76 4.72 -12.63
CA LEU A 310 31.80 4.76 -11.52
C LEU A 310 31.28 6.18 -11.34
N ILE A 311 29.97 6.38 -11.56
CA ILE A 311 29.31 7.69 -11.48
C ILE A 311 28.44 7.84 -10.23
N ASN A 312 28.11 6.72 -9.56
CA ASN A 312 27.35 6.72 -8.32
C ASN A 312 27.75 5.53 -7.45
N GLU A 313 27.96 5.78 -6.17
CA GLU A 313 28.13 4.76 -5.14
C GLU A 313 27.60 5.31 -3.80
N GLN A 314 26.48 4.78 -3.32
CA GLN A 314 25.86 5.25 -2.07
C GLN A 314 24.86 4.23 -1.51
N LEU A 315 24.51 4.37 -0.24
CA LEU A 315 23.37 3.67 0.34
C LEU A 315 22.06 4.35 -0.08
N ARG A 316 21.08 3.54 -0.49
CA ARG A 316 19.71 3.96 -0.80
C ARG A 316 18.72 3.06 -0.07
N ASN A 317 17.64 3.66 0.41
CA ASN A 317 16.57 2.93 1.10
C ASN A 317 15.34 2.81 0.19
N LEU A 318 14.89 1.58 -0.08
CA LEU A 318 13.60 1.34 -0.75
C LEU A 318 12.56 0.92 0.27
N GLN A 319 11.37 1.49 0.17
CA GLN A 319 10.24 1.04 0.98
C GLN A 319 9.77 -0.33 0.48
N PRO A 320 9.49 -1.30 1.37
CA PRO A 320 8.86 -2.55 0.97
C PRO A 320 7.51 -2.32 0.28
N GLY A 321 7.24 -3.11 -0.76
CA GLY A 321 6.01 -3.02 -1.55
C GLY A 321 5.95 -1.81 -2.51
N ALA A 322 7.01 -1.01 -2.61
CA ALA A 322 7.10 0.12 -3.51
C ALA A 322 7.75 -0.24 -4.86
N ASP A 323 7.43 0.55 -5.87
CA ASP A 323 8.05 0.49 -7.19
C ASP A 323 8.92 1.73 -7.41
N TYR A 324 10.04 1.56 -8.10
CA TYR A 324 10.98 2.65 -8.36
C TYR A 324 11.55 2.60 -9.78
N THR A 325 11.77 3.79 -10.33
CA THR A 325 12.57 4.01 -11.53
C THR A 325 13.91 4.64 -11.12
N LEU A 326 15.01 3.90 -11.34
CA LEU A 326 16.36 4.47 -11.30
C LEU A 326 16.66 5.09 -12.67
N LEU A 327 16.67 6.40 -12.71
CA LEU A 327 16.95 7.17 -13.91
C LEU A 327 18.42 7.58 -13.96
N VAL A 328 19.13 7.12 -14.97
CA VAL A 328 20.49 7.57 -15.32
C VAL A 328 20.36 8.48 -16.53
N HIS A 329 20.54 9.77 -16.34
CA HIS A 329 20.21 10.79 -17.34
C HIS A 329 21.29 11.86 -17.48
N GLY A 330 21.13 12.73 -18.49
CA GLY A 330 22.05 13.83 -18.74
C GLY A 330 23.48 13.33 -18.90
N GLN A 331 24.45 14.03 -18.32
CA GLN A 331 25.87 13.67 -18.38
C GLN A 331 26.29 12.64 -17.31
N GLY A 332 25.36 11.81 -16.82
CA GLY A 332 25.61 10.81 -15.79
C GLY A 332 24.99 11.14 -14.43
N GLN A 333 23.95 11.98 -14.40
CA GLN A 333 23.14 12.18 -13.20
C GLN A 333 22.31 10.92 -12.90
N VAL A 334 22.12 10.63 -11.61
CA VAL A 334 21.33 9.49 -11.13
C VAL A 334 20.21 9.98 -10.23
N ALA A 335 18.97 9.73 -10.63
CA ALA A 335 17.77 10.02 -9.87
C ALA A 335 17.02 8.72 -9.53
N LEU A 336 16.38 8.68 -8.38
CA LEU A 336 15.52 7.59 -7.96
C LEU A 336 14.10 8.13 -7.79
N ILE A 337 13.19 7.65 -8.60
CA ILE A 337 11.79 8.11 -8.66
C ILE A 337 10.94 6.99 -8.08
N GLN A 338 10.12 7.29 -7.08
CA GLN A 338 9.09 6.35 -6.59
C GLN A 338 7.89 6.39 -7.53
N ASP A 339 7.42 5.20 -7.92
CA ASP A 339 6.34 5.01 -8.86
C ASP A 339 5.04 4.63 -8.15
N ASP A 340 3.95 5.31 -8.49
CA ASP A 340 2.59 4.93 -8.09
C ASP A 340 1.94 4.14 -9.24
N ASN A 341 2.20 2.83 -9.27
CA ASN A 341 1.58 1.90 -10.22
C ASN A 341 0.27 1.31 -9.70
N ARG A 342 -0.33 1.93 -8.69
CA ARG A 342 -1.67 1.57 -8.25
C ARG A 342 -2.66 2.01 -9.33
N LEU A 343 -3.67 1.19 -9.63
CA LEU A 343 -4.66 1.41 -10.69
C LEU A 343 -5.41 2.74 -10.49
N PRO A 344 -5.96 3.35 -11.55
CA PRO A 344 -6.96 4.40 -11.42
C PRO A 344 -8.15 3.90 -10.59
N SER A 345 -8.71 4.77 -9.74
CA SER A 345 -9.92 4.48 -8.97
C SER A 345 -11.16 4.29 -9.86
N SER A 346 -11.19 4.92 -11.04
CA SER A 346 -12.30 4.81 -11.98
C SER A 346 -11.98 3.82 -13.11
N SER A 347 -12.90 2.89 -13.35
CA SER A 347 -12.81 1.87 -14.40
C SER A 347 -12.89 2.40 -15.83
N THR A 348 -13.15 3.69 -16.02
CA THR A 348 -13.19 4.34 -17.35
C THR A 348 -11.98 5.24 -17.61
N ARG A 349 -11.03 5.28 -16.67
CA ARG A 349 -9.91 6.22 -16.71
C ARG A 349 -8.56 5.51 -16.75
N ALA A 350 -7.55 6.25 -17.19
CA ALA A 350 -6.15 5.89 -17.13
C ALA A 350 -5.38 6.94 -16.29
N LYS A 351 -4.17 6.59 -15.86
CA LYS A 351 -3.19 7.51 -15.30
C LYS A 351 -2.10 7.77 -16.34
N LEU A 352 -1.67 9.02 -16.50
CA LEU A 352 -0.55 9.40 -17.36
C LEU A 352 0.36 10.41 -16.65
N ARG A 353 1.67 10.21 -16.70
CA ARG A 353 2.67 11.18 -16.23
C ARG A 353 3.83 11.33 -17.21
N LEU A 354 4.59 12.41 -17.05
CA LEU A 354 5.85 12.64 -17.75
C LEU A 354 7.05 12.37 -16.83
N VAL A 355 8.07 11.69 -17.32
CA VAL A 355 9.42 11.62 -16.71
C VAL A 355 10.39 12.34 -17.63
N HIS A 356 11.12 13.32 -17.10
CA HIS A 356 12.12 14.07 -17.86
C HIS A 356 13.51 13.44 -17.69
N ALA A 357 13.98 12.81 -18.76
CA ALA A 357 15.26 12.12 -18.85
C ALA A 357 16.18 12.68 -19.97
N GLN A 358 15.75 13.70 -20.71
CA GLN A 358 16.58 14.46 -21.66
C GLN A 358 17.74 15.19 -20.96
N ALA A 359 18.81 15.46 -21.72
CA ALA A 359 20.00 16.16 -21.23
C ALA A 359 19.81 17.68 -21.06
N THR A 360 18.76 18.24 -21.65
CA THR A 360 18.40 19.65 -21.47
C THR A 360 18.09 19.97 -19.99
N PRO A 361 18.52 21.13 -19.48
CA PRO A 361 18.14 21.59 -18.15
C PRO A 361 16.74 22.24 -18.13
N HIS A 362 16.15 22.51 -19.30
CA HIS A 362 14.88 23.21 -19.42
C HIS A 362 13.71 22.29 -19.07
N ALA A 363 12.82 22.78 -18.20
CA ALA A 363 11.65 22.03 -17.81
C ALA A 363 10.73 21.70 -19.00
N LEU A 364 10.05 20.57 -18.91
CA LEU A 364 9.18 20.05 -19.95
C LEU A 364 7.70 20.14 -19.56
N THR A 365 6.86 20.19 -20.58
CA THR A 365 5.40 20.17 -20.49
C THR A 365 4.88 18.99 -21.30
N LEU A 366 3.92 18.26 -20.73
CA LEU A 366 3.15 17.21 -21.41
C LEU A 366 1.76 17.73 -21.72
N THR A 367 1.35 17.65 -22.98
CA THR A 367 -0.02 17.87 -23.41
C THR A 367 -0.64 16.60 -23.98
N GLN A 368 -1.94 16.45 -23.78
CA GLN A 368 -2.78 15.47 -24.46
C GLN A 368 -3.84 16.23 -25.25
N ASP A 369 -3.89 16.02 -26.57
CA ASP A 369 -4.79 16.74 -27.47
C ASP A 369 -4.77 18.27 -27.20
N TYR A 370 -3.56 18.81 -27.07
CA TYR A 370 -3.24 20.21 -26.74
C TYR A 370 -3.59 20.68 -25.32
N ALA A 371 -4.28 19.87 -24.51
CA ALA A 371 -4.54 20.18 -23.10
C ALA A 371 -3.33 19.83 -22.23
N VAL A 372 -2.88 20.76 -21.38
CA VAL A 372 -1.75 20.56 -20.47
C VAL A 372 -2.13 19.55 -19.38
N LEU A 373 -1.38 18.45 -19.30
CA LEU A 373 -1.49 17.45 -18.23
C LEU A 373 -0.43 17.62 -17.15
N ALA A 374 0.78 18.02 -17.55
CA ALA A 374 1.88 18.33 -16.64
C ALA A 374 2.72 19.47 -17.22
N GLN A 375 3.26 20.32 -16.36
CA GLN A 375 4.10 21.45 -16.75
C GLN A 375 5.21 21.67 -15.73
N GLY A 376 6.32 22.26 -16.17
CA GLY A 376 7.44 22.56 -15.28
C GLY A 376 8.15 21.30 -14.76
N VAL A 377 8.08 20.18 -15.48
CA VAL A 377 8.74 18.93 -15.08
C VAL A 377 10.25 19.13 -15.24
N ALA A 378 10.99 19.16 -14.14
CA ALA A 378 12.43 19.38 -14.13
C ALA A 378 13.21 18.13 -14.57
N SER A 379 14.41 18.31 -15.13
CA SER A 379 15.30 17.20 -15.50
C SER A 379 15.57 16.29 -14.29
N GLY A 380 15.48 14.97 -14.49
CA GLY A 380 15.66 13.97 -13.44
C GLY A 380 14.43 13.73 -12.56
N THR A 381 13.27 14.33 -12.89
CA THR A 381 12.04 14.21 -12.09
C THR A 381 10.86 13.65 -12.89
N ALA A 382 9.79 13.33 -12.18
CA ALA A 382 8.50 12.94 -12.74
C ALA A 382 7.42 13.96 -12.35
N SER A 383 6.43 14.17 -13.23
CA SER A 383 5.19 14.82 -12.83
C SER A 383 4.37 13.93 -11.90
N SER A 384 3.39 14.52 -11.21
CA SER A 384 2.26 13.74 -10.69
C SER A 384 1.52 13.05 -11.85
N PHE A 385 0.79 11.97 -11.52
CA PHE A 385 -0.10 11.34 -12.49
C PHE A 385 -1.34 12.21 -12.71
N ALA A 386 -1.60 12.55 -13.97
CA ALA A 386 -2.88 13.06 -14.41
C ALA A 386 -3.87 11.91 -14.60
N SER A 387 -5.11 12.09 -14.16
CA SER A 387 -6.20 11.17 -14.50
C SER A 387 -6.81 11.60 -15.83
N VAL A 388 -6.77 10.71 -16.82
CA VAL A 388 -7.23 10.96 -18.19
C VAL A 388 -8.32 9.94 -18.58
N ALA A 389 -9.19 10.30 -19.51
CA ALA A 389 -10.20 9.35 -19.99
C ALA A 389 -9.50 8.25 -20.80
N ALA A 390 -9.98 7.00 -20.70
CA ALA A 390 -9.49 5.96 -21.59
C ALA A 390 -9.85 6.32 -23.04
N THR A 391 -8.90 6.13 -23.96
CA THR A 391 -9.07 6.48 -25.37
C THR A 391 -8.26 5.54 -26.28
N GLN A 392 -8.79 5.28 -27.47
CA GLN A 392 -8.16 4.45 -28.49
C GLN A 392 -7.20 5.23 -29.39
N LEU A 393 -7.30 6.57 -29.40
CA LEU A 393 -6.44 7.45 -30.17
C LEU A 393 -6.33 8.79 -29.44
N THR A 394 -5.11 9.27 -29.23
CA THR A 394 -4.85 10.59 -28.69
C THR A 394 -3.45 11.03 -29.05
N ARG A 395 -3.28 12.34 -29.21
CA ARG A 395 -1.97 12.95 -29.45
C ARG A 395 -1.33 13.31 -28.12
N LEU A 396 -0.09 12.89 -27.92
CA LEU A 396 0.75 13.34 -26.82
C LEU A 396 1.90 14.19 -27.36
N ASP A 397 2.07 15.39 -26.82
CA ASP A 397 3.23 16.23 -27.12
C ASP A 397 4.03 16.49 -25.85
N VAL A 398 5.35 16.49 -26.00
CA VAL A 398 6.29 16.99 -25.00
C VAL A 398 6.93 18.23 -25.58
N SER A 399 6.85 19.36 -24.88
CA SER A 399 7.47 20.62 -25.30
C SER A 399 8.43 21.14 -24.25
N SER A 400 9.45 21.88 -24.72
CA SER A 400 10.41 22.53 -23.84
C SER A 400 10.00 23.97 -23.54
N ALA A 401 10.07 24.37 -22.28
CA ALA A 401 9.81 25.75 -21.87
C ALA A 401 10.75 26.78 -22.52
N ALA A 402 11.92 26.35 -23.03
CA ALA A 402 12.89 27.23 -23.68
C ALA A 402 12.52 27.60 -25.12
N THR A 403 11.95 26.66 -25.88
CA THR A 403 11.63 26.86 -27.30
C THR A 403 10.13 27.06 -27.53
N GLY A 404 9.28 26.59 -26.61
CA GLY A 404 7.83 26.50 -26.81
C GLY A 404 7.41 25.49 -27.87
N LEU A 405 8.37 24.81 -28.51
CA LEU A 405 8.14 23.81 -29.56
C LEU A 405 8.10 22.40 -28.97
N ALA A 406 7.35 21.52 -29.61
CA ALA A 406 7.36 20.10 -29.28
C ALA A 406 8.76 19.52 -29.55
N SER A 407 9.38 18.96 -28.51
CA SER A 407 10.59 18.14 -28.63
C SER A 407 10.26 16.69 -28.96
N TYR A 408 9.01 16.26 -28.75
CA TYR A 408 8.51 14.95 -29.15
C TYR A 408 6.99 14.99 -29.34
N THR A 409 6.49 14.26 -30.34
CA THR A 409 5.06 14.08 -30.62
C THR A 409 4.79 12.59 -30.86
N LEU A 410 3.72 12.08 -30.23
CA LEU A 410 3.14 10.77 -30.50
C LEU A 410 1.68 10.95 -30.92
N GLU A 411 1.36 10.71 -32.19
CA GLU A 411 0.04 11.07 -32.76
C GLU A 411 -1.07 10.05 -32.45
N ASP A 412 -0.71 8.77 -32.30
CA ASP A 412 -1.67 7.66 -32.17
C ASP A 412 -1.50 6.89 -30.85
N ALA A 413 -1.37 7.60 -29.74
CA ALA A 413 -1.27 6.96 -28.43
C ALA A 413 -2.60 6.28 -28.06
N ARG A 414 -2.50 5.12 -27.41
CA ARG A 414 -3.65 4.37 -26.88
C ARG A 414 -3.56 4.32 -25.36
N LEU A 415 -4.61 4.79 -24.68
CA LEU A 415 -4.70 4.77 -23.23
C LEU A 415 -5.90 3.92 -22.81
N LEU A 416 -5.65 2.65 -22.52
CA LEU A 416 -6.66 1.72 -22.05
C LEU A 416 -7.15 2.08 -20.64
N ALA A 417 -8.43 1.79 -20.38
CA ALA A 417 -9.02 1.89 -19.05
C ALA A 417 -8.24 1.07 -18.01
N LEU A 418 -8.17 1.61 -16.79
CA LEU A 418 -7.34 1.12 -15.69
C LEU A 418 -5.83 1.09 -15.96
N GLY A 419 -5.37 1.61 -17.11
CA GLY A 419 -3.95 1.63 -17.43
C GLY A 419 -3.19 2.71 -16.65
N VAL A 420 -1.94 2.39 -16.28
CA VAL A 420 -0.98 3.36 -15.73
C VAL A 420 0.13 3.56 -16.74
N TYR A 421 0.32 4.80 -17.18
CA TYR A 421 1.25 5.15 -18.23
C TYR A 421 2.29 6.18 -17.77
N THR A 422 3.54 5.94 -18.16
CA THR A 422 4.61 6.94 -18.06
C THR A 422 5.12 7.24 -19.47
N LEU A 423 5.07 8.50 -19.87
CA LEU A 423 5.82 8.98 -21.03
C LEU A 423 7.21 9.39 -20.55
N PHE A 424 8.24 8.70 -21.04
CA PHE A 424 9.63 9.07 -20.79
C PHE A 424 10.10 9.99 -21.91
N ALA A 425 10.47 11.23 -21.57
CA ALA A 425 11.17 12.13 -22.48
C ALA A 425 12.67 11.85 -22.36
N LEU A 426 13.24 11.16 -23.35
CA LEU A 426 14.58 10.57 -23.34
C LEU A 426 15.55 11.32 -24.26
N GLU A 427 16.84 11.09 -24.08
CA GLU A 427 17.90 11.52 -24.99
C GLU A 427 18.18 10.40 -26.01
N GLY A 428 17.80 10.60 -27.28
CA GLY A 428 18.09 9.69 -28.38
C GLY A 428 19.44 9.98 -29.04
N ALA A 429 19.84 9.15 -30.00
CA ALA A 429 21.10 9.33 -30.73
C ALA A 429 21.14 10.64 -31.55
N ASP A 430 20.00 11.01 -32.13
CA ASP A 430 19.85 12.19 -33.01
C ASP A 430 19.12 13.36 -32.32
N GLY A 431 18.98 13.30 -30.99
CA GLY A 431 18.34 14.33 -30.17
C GLY A 431 17.16 13.81 -29.32
N PRO A 432 16.32 14.71 -28.78
CA PRO A 432 15.18 14.36 -27.94
C PRO A 432 14.27 13.30 -28.56
N THR A 433 13.88 12.31 -27.76
CA THR A 433 12.90 11.29 -28.15
C THR A 433 11.95 10.98 -26.99
N GLY A 434 10.94 10.14 -27.24
CA GLY A 434 9.91 9.78 -26.28
C GLY A 434 9.60 8.29 -26.29
N LEU A 435 9.26 7.74 -25.12
CA LEU A 435 8.77 6.37 -24.98
C LEU A 435 7.54 6.34 -24.07
N LEU A 436 6.38 6.02 -24.63
CA LEU A 436 5.19 5.75 -23.84
C LEU A 436 5.24 4.31 -23.33
N ARG A 437 5.29 4.13 -22.02
CA ARG A 437 5.23 2.81 -21.37
C ARG A 437 3.91 2.65 -20.64
N LYS A 438 3.22 1.54 -20.89
CA LYS A 438 2.21 1.00 -19.97
C LYS A 438 2.93 0.30 -18.82
N ASP A 439 2.93 0.94 -17.66
CA ASP A 439 3.52 0.41 -16.43
C ASP A 439 2.62 -0.67 -15.83
N ARG A 440 1.30 -0.52 -16.03
CA ARG A 440 0.30 -1.46 -15.57
C ARG A 440 -0.94 -1.50 -16.47
#